data_AF-A0A7Y8H6X3-F1
#
_entry.id   AF-A0A7Y8H6X3-F1
#
_cell.length_a   1.000
_cell.length_b   1.000
_cell.length_c   1.000
_cell.angle_alpha   90.00
_cell.angle_beta   90.00
_cell.angle_gamma   90.00
#
_symmetry.space_group_name_H-M   'P 1'
#
loop_
_entity.id
_entity.type
_entity.pdbx_description
1 polymer ?
#
loop_
_entity_poly.entity_id
_entity_poly.type
_entity_poly.pdbx_seq_one_letter_code
_entity_poly.pdbx_strand_id
1 'polypeptide(L)' 'MGKEVSQVTMEETILQVVSHSSYHRGQVNARLKELGGEPPIVDFIAWTWLAKPAADWRSILE' A
#
# COMPACT_ATOMS: atom_id res chain seq x y z
N MET A 1 12.43 -12.60 -19.26
CA MET A 1 12.81 -11.68 -20.35
C MET A 1 14.29 -11.38 -20.17
N GLY A 2 15.19 -11.95 -20.98
CA GLY A 2 16.65 -11.86 -20.81
C GLY A 2 17.24 -10.48 -21.09
N LYS A 3 16.68 -9.44 -20.48
CA LYS A 3 17.24 -8.08 -20.46
C LYS A 3 18.11 -7.93 -19.23
N GLU A 4 19.21 -7.19 -19.35
CA GLU A 4 19.97 -6.76 -18.19
C GLU A 4 19.12 -5.85 -17.29
N VAL A 5 19.32 -5.98 -15.98
CA VAL A 5 18.61 -5.16 -14.99
C VAL A 5 19.25 -3.77 -14.98
N SER A 6 18.46 -2.76 -15.33
CA SER A 6 18.88 -1.37 -15.21
C SER A 6 18.87 -0.91 -13.76
N GLN A 7 19.69 0.09 -13.44
CA GLN A 7 19.60 0.79 -12.16
C GLN A 7 18.21 1.42 -12.02
N VAL A 8 17.64 1.35 -10.82
CA VAL A 8 16.36 2.00 -10.46
C VAL A 8 16.60 2.99 -9.33
N THR A 9 15.81 4.05 -9.28
CA THR A 9 15.91 5.03 -8.20
C THR A 9 15.19 4.55 -6.94
N MET A 10 15.49 5.19 -5.82
CA MET A 10 14.80 4.94 -4.56
C MET A 10 13.31 5.28 -4.68
N GLU A 11 12.97 6.37 -5.35
CA GLU A 11 11.60 6.83 -5.59
C GLU A 11 10.81 5.81 -6.42
N GLU A 12 11.40 5.27 -7.48
CA GLU A 12 10.79 4.19 -8.30
C GLU A 12 10.54 2.94 -7.46
N THR A 13 11.50 2.59 -6.60
CA THR A 13 11.37 1.43 -5.71
C THR A 13 10.25 1.62 -4.68
N ILE A 14 10.19 2.78 -4.03
CA ILE A 14 9.13 3.11 -3.05
C ILE A 14 7.75 3.13 -3.73
N LEU A 15 7.66 3.72 -4.93
CA LEU A 15 6.43 3.72 -5.71
C LEU A 15 5.97 2.29 -6.04
N GLN A 16 6.90 1.42 -6.43
CA GLN A 16 6.60 0.02 -6.70
C GLN A 16 6.07 -0.69 -5.46
N VAL A 17 6.67 -0.48 -4.27
CA VAL A 17 6.20 -1.09 -3.02
C VAL A 17 4.74 -0.74 -2.75
N VAL A 18 4.39 0.56 -2.77
CA VAL A 18 3.01 1.01 -2.50
C VAL A 18 2.02 0.50 -3.55
N SER A 19 2.42 0.52 -4.83
CA SER A 19 1.59 0.08 -5.95
C SER A 19 1.35 -1.42 -5.91
N HIS A 20 2.38 -2.21 -5.64
CA HIS A 20 2.33 -3.67 -5.55
C HIS A 20 1.42 -4.13 -4.40
N SER A 21 1.56 -3.52 -3.22
CA SER A 21 0.66 -3.82 -2.09
C SER A 21 -0.79 -3.45 -2.40
N SER A 22 -1.02 -2.33 -3.10
CA SER A 22 -2.37 -1.92 -3.49
C SER A 22 -2.98 -2.86 -4.53
N TYR A 23 -2.19 -3.35 -5.49
CA TYR A 23 -2.61 -4.34 -6.49
C TYR A 23 -3.09 -5.63 -5.82
N HIS A 24 -2.27 -6.22 -4.94
CA HIS A 24 -2.64 -7.45 -4.25
C HIS A 24 -3.80 -7.27 -3.29
N ARG A 25 -3.90 -6.13 -2.60
CA ARG A 25 -5.07 -5.81 -1.77
C ARG A 25 -6.36 -5.77 -2.60
N GLY A 26 -6.30 -5.24 -3.82
CA GLY A 26 -7.41 -5.27 -4.76
C GLY A 26 -7.84 -6.70 -5.12
N GLN A 27 -6.90 -7.57 -5.45
CA GLN A 27 -7.17 -8.98 -5.76
C GLN A 27 -7.80 -9.72 -4.57
N VAL A 28 -7.26 -9.53 -3.37
CA VAL A 28 -7.78 -10.16 -2.14
C VAL A 28 -9.19 -9.65 -1.82
N ASN A 29 -9.42 -8.34 -1.89
CA ASN A 29 -10.73 -7.76 -1.62
C ASN A 29 -11.78 -8.20 -2.66
N ALA A 30 -11.40 -8.34 -3.94
CA ALA A 30 -12.27 -8.89 -4.96
C ALA A 30 -12.66 -10.35 -4.63
N ARG A 31 -11.67 -11.18 -4.30
CA ARG A 31 -11.92 -12.57 -3.90
C ARG A 31 -12.77 -12.69 -2.64
N LEU A 32 -12.58 -11.80 -1.67
CA LEU A 32 -13.39 -11.75 -0.45
C LEU A 32 -14.87 -11.49 -0.78
N LYS A 33 -15.16 -10.55 -1.69
CA LYS A 33 -16.53 -10.29 -2.16
C LYS A 33 -17.16 -11.50 -2.86
N GLU A 34 -16.41 -12.19 -3.73
CA GLU A 34 -16.89 -13.40 -4.42
C GLU A 34 -17.31 -14.51 -3.44
N LEU A 35 -16.66 -14.58 -2.29
CA LEU A 35 -16.96 -15.54 -1.23
C LEU A 35 -18.08 -15.06 -0.28
N GLY A 36 -18.70 -13.92 -0.56
CA GLY A 36 -19.76 -13.33 0.27
C GLY A 36 -19.27 -12.54 1.49
N GLY A 37 -17.97 -12.27 1.59
CA GLY A 37 -17.39 -11.44 2.66
C GLY A 37 -17.44 -9.95 2.33
N GLU A 38 -17.34 -9.13 3.37
CA GLU A 38 -17.29 -7.66 3.27
C GLU A 38 -15.83 -7.18 3.40
N PRO A 39 -15.24 -6.55 2.37
CA PRO A 39 -13.89 -6.01 2.47
C PRO A 39 -13.80 -4.79 3.39
N PRO A 40 -12.67 -4.60 4.08
CA PRO A 40 -12.45 -3.41 4.89
C PRO A 40 -12.37 -2.14 4.03
N ILE A 41 -12.70 -0.99 4.64
CA ILE A 41 -12.45 0.34 4.04
C ILE A 41 -10.94 0.56 3.98
N VAL A 42 -10.43 0.82 2.79
CA VAL A 42 -8.98 0.97 2.52
C VAL A 42 -8.63 2.32 1.89
N ASP A 43 -9.60 3.23 1.81
CA ASP A 43 -9.44 4.54 1.20
C ASP A 43 -8.57 5.46 2.06
N PHE A 44 -7.57 6.07 1.41
CA PHE A 44 -6.68 7.03 2.07
C PHE A 44 -7.45 8.24 2.63
N ILE A 45 -8.49 8.69 1.93
CA ILE A 45 -9.33 9.81 2.37
C ILE A 45 -10.16 9.43 3.59
N ALA A 46 -10.75 8.24 3.61
CA ALA A 46 -11.46 7.74 4.78
C ALA A 46 -10.53 7.65 5.99
N TRP A 47 -9.31 7.12 5.83
CA TRP A 47 -8.32 7.09 6.90
C TRP A 47 -7.95 8.50 7.41
N THR A 48 -7.82 9.47 6.50
CA THR A 48 -7.53 10.86 6.86
C THR A 48 -8.67 11.47 7.67
N TRP A 49 -9.91 11.21 7.30
CA TRP A 49 -11.09 11.71 8.03
C TRP A 49 -11.29 11.03 9.39
N LEU A 50 -11.02 9.73 9.48
CA LEU A 50 -11.30 8.90 10.67
C LEU A 50 -10.18 8.96 11.73
N ALA A 51 -9.47 10.08 11.84
CA ALA A 51 -8.37 10.32 12.79
C ALA A 51 -7.07 9.56 12.48
N LYS A 52 -6.51 9.79 11.27
CA LYS A 52 -5.10 9.51 11.01
C LYS A 52 -4.23 10.07 12.16
N PRO A 53 -3.37 9.27 12.81
CA PRO A 53 -2.51 9.75 13.88
C PRO A 53 -1.50 10.77 13.35
N ALA A 54 -1.14 11.74 14.19
CA ALA A 54 -0.02 12.62 13.93
C ALA A 54 1.26 11.78 13.78
N ALA A 55 2.17 12.22 12.91
CA ALA A 55 3.47 11.57 12.80
C ALA A 55 4.21 11.70 14.13
N ASP A 56 4.62 10.57 14.71
CA ASP A 56 5.51 10.55 15.86
C ASP A 56 6.89 10.06 15.41
N TRP A 57 7.80 11.00 15.28
CA TRP A 57 9.18 10.79 14.81
C TRP A 57 10.18 10.70 15.98
N ARG A 58 9.72 10.80 17.23
CA ARG A 58 10.59 10.74 18.41
C ARG A 58 11.29 9.38 18.55
N SER A 59 10.65 8.30 18.11
CA SER A 59 11.19 6.93 18.17
C SER A 59 12.35 6.63 17.20
N ILE A 60 12.65 7.55 16.27
CA ILE A 60 13.69 7.36 15.24
C ILE A 60 14.96 8.18 15.58
N LEU A 61 14.91 8.98 16.65
CA LEU A 61 16.01 9.84 17.11
C LEU A 61 16.72 9.29 18.36
N GLU A 62 16.27 8.16 18.89
CA GLU A 62 16.92 7.37 19.96
C GLU A 62 17.74 6.21 19.37
#